data_AF-A0A957SC82-F1
#
_entry.id   AF-A0A957SC82-F1
#
_cell.length_a   1.000
_cell.length_b   1.000
_cell.length_c   1.000
_cell.angle_alpha   90.00
_cell.angle_beta   90.00
_cell.angle_gamma   90.00
#
_symmetry.space_group_name_H-M   'P 1'
#
loop_
_entity.id
_entity.type
_entity.pdbx_description
1 polymer ?
#
loop_
_entity_poly.entity_id
_entity_poly.type
_entity_poly.pdbx_seq_one_letter_code
_entity_poly.pdbx_strand_id
1 'polypeptide(L)'
;QVGMVDSQGRAAAFTGSGCYAWAGHIVGDGFCCQGNILVPGTVEAMAACFTEVRGGPGELADWLVEALAAGQAAGGDSRGRQSASVLVVRENGGYGGNNDRYLDLRVDDDPQPIERLRALVNLHHLYFGVVDESHQLPLAALAGELQAMLQRTGYYDGPQHGHFDEATRKALRALVGAENLEERWHGQGDMIDGLVVEFLRNKFG
;
A
#
# COMPACT_ATOMS: atom_id res chain seq x y z
N GLN A 1 0.09 -28.35 -5.01
CA GLN A 1 -1.11 -27.51 -5.09
C GLN A 1 -0.89 -26.48 -6.18
N VAL A 2 -1.91 -26.12 -6.96
CA VAL A 2 -1.79 -25.14 -8.05
C VAL A 2 -3.10 -24.37 -8.20
N GLY A 3 -3.00 -23.08 -8.51
CA GLY A 3 -4.14 -22.24 -8.90
C GLY A 3 -3.71 -21.29 -10.00
N MET A 4 -4.63 -20.97 -10.88
CA MET A 4 -4.40 -20.18 -12.08
C MET A 4 -5.62 -19.30 -12.34
N VAL A 5 -5.36 -18.05 -12.71
CA VAL A 5 -6.36 -17.12 -13.24
C VAL A 5 -5.78 -16.60 -14.54
N ASP A 6 -6.54 -16.66 -15.63
CA ASP A 6 -6.09 -16.13 -16.91
C ASP A 6 -6.46 -14.66 -17.10
N SER A 7 -6.03 -14.07 -18.22
CA SER A 7 -6.29 -12.66 -18.55
C SER A 7 -7.76 -12.33 -18.78
N GLN A 8 -8.64 -13.32 -18.88
CA GLN A 8 -10.10 -13.14 -18.98
C GLN A 8 -10.78 -13.34 -17.61
N GLY A 9 -10.01 -13.54 -16.53
CA GLY A 9 -10.53 -13.79 -15.19
C GLY A 9 -11.06 -15.22 -14.99
N ARG A 10 -10.82 -16.15 -15.92
CA ARG A 10 -11.21 -17.55 -15.73
C ARG A 10 -10.24 -18.18 -14.75
N ALA A 11 -10.77 -18.75 -13.68
CA ALA A 11 -9.98 -19.30 -12.59
C ALA A 11 -10.12 -20.83 -12.48
N ALA A 12 -9.04 -21.50 -12.10
CA ALA A 12 -9.01 -22.93 -11.81
C ALA A 12 -7.99 -23.20 -10.69
N ALA A 13 -8.29 -24.15 -9.81
CA ALA A 13 -7.36 -24.58 -8.77
C ALA A 13 -7.46 -26.09 -8.53
N PHE A 14 -6.38 -26.66 -7.99
CA PHE A 14 -6.25 -28.08 -7.71
C PHE A 14 -5.44 -28.30 -6.42
N THR A 15 -6.05 -29.05 -5.50
CA THR A 15 -5.41 -29.52 -4.27
C THR A 15 -5.21 -31.01 -4.38
N GLY A 16 -3.95 -31.43 -4.53
CA GLY A 16 -3.59 -32.84 -4.67
C GLY A 16 -3.62 -33.60 -3.35
N SER A 17 -3.80 -34.91 -3.41
CA SER A 17 -3.86 -35.81 -2.25
C SER A 17 -2.59 -35.83 -1.39
N GLY A 18 -1.45 -35.39 -1.93
CA GLY A 18 -0.19 -35.26 -1.18
C GLY A 18 -0.05 -33.97 -0.38
N CYS A 19 -1.04 -33.07 -0.38
CA CYS A 19 -0.99 -31.86 0.45
C CYS A 19 -1.25 -32.22 1.92
N TYR A 20 -0.48 -31.62 2.84
CA TYR A 20 -0.69 -31.82 4.26
C TYR A 20 -2.00 -31.17 4.72
N ALA A 21 -2.81 -31.94 5.46
CA ALA A 21 -4.07 -31.47 6.00
C ALA A 21 -3.87 -30.37 7.06
N TRP A 22 -4.80 -29.41 7.18
CA TRP A 22 -5.91 -29.18 6.26
C TRP A 22 -5.39 -28.51 4.97
N ALA A 23 -5.91 -28.94 3.82
CA ALA A 23 -5.57 -28.36 2.52
C ALA A 23 -6.82 -28.24 1.66
N GLY A 24 -6.93 -27.11 0.97
CA GLY A 24 -8.11 -26.81 0.16
C GLY A 24 -7.89 -25.60 -0.74
N HIS A 25 -8.89 -25.35 -1.56
CA HIS A 25 -8.95 -24.18 -2.42
C HIS A 25 -10.40 -23.75 -2.65
N ILE A 26 -10.58 -22.48 -2.97
CA ILE A 26 -11.83 -21.89 -3.45
C ILE A 26 -11.54 -21.20 -4.78
N VAL A 27 -12.37 -21.46 -5.77
CA VAL A 27 -12.37 -20.75 -7.05
C VAL A 27 -13.57 -19.81 -7.04
N GLY A 28 -13.32 -18.52 -7.25
CA GLY A 28 -14.35 -17.51 -7.38
C GLY A 28 -14.28 -16.82 -8.75
N ASP A 29 -15.11 -15.81 -8.93
CA ASP A 29 -15.15 -15.01 -10.15
C ASP A 29 -13.89 -14.12 -10.24
N GLY A 30 -12.95 -14.44 -11.15
CA GLY A 30 -11.72 -13.66 -11.29
C GLY A 30 -10.63 -13.95 -10.25
N PHE A 31 -10.78 -14.97 -9.39
CA PHE A 31 -9.76 -15.29 -8.38
C PHE A 31 -9.76 -16.76 -7.95
N CYS A 32 -8.67 -17.18 -7.30
CA CYS A 32 -8.65 -18.41 -6.52
C CYS A 32 -7.84 -18.22 -5.22
N CYS A 33 -8.32 -18.77 -4.11
CA CYS A 33 -7.62 -18.83 -2.83
C CYS A 33 -7.28 -20.29 -2.53
N GLN A 34 -6.11 -20.58 -1.97
CA GLN A 34 -5.67 -21.95 -1.70
C GLN A 34 -4.56 -21.99 -0.66
N GLY A 35 -4.42 -23.14 0.02
CA GLY A 35 -3.26 -23.41 0.86
C GLY A 35 -3.28 -24.82 1.44
N ASN A 36 -2.24 -25.17 2.19
CA ASN A 36 -2.07 -26.43 2.90
C ASN A 36 -1.45 -26.16 4.28
N ILE A 37 -1.56 -27.13 5.19
CA ILE A 37 -1.18 -26.95 6.62
C ILE A 37 -2.01 -25.84 7.28
N LEU A 38 -3.22 -25.58 6.79
CA LEU A 38 -4.05 -24.48 7.29
C LEU A 38 -4.94 -24.91 8.45
N VAL A 39 -5.39 -23.94 9.22
CA VAL A 39 -6.58 -24.07 10.08
C VAL A 39 -7.84 -24.08 9.18
N PRO A 40 -8.79 -25.03 9.35
CA PRO A 40 -10.04 -25.03 8.58
C PRO A 40 -10.80 -23.71 8.70
N GLY A 41 -11.34 -23.20 7.59
CA GLY A 41 -12.00 -21.88 7.53
C GLY A 41 -11.08 -20.76 7.01
N THR A 42 -9.77 -21.00 6.93
CA THR A 42 -8.81 -19.99 6.43
C THR A 42 -9.09 -19.57 4.99
N VAL A 43 -9.26 -20.53 4.07
CA VAL A 43 -9.46 -20.22 2.64
C VAL A 43 -10.83 -19.59 2.40
N GLU A 44 -11.84 -20.02 3.15
CA GLU A 44 -13.19 -19.45 3.17
C GLU A 44 -13.15 -17.97 3.57
N ALA A 45 -12.41 -17.63 4.64
CA ALA A 45 -12.26 -16.25 5.09
C ALA A 45 -11.54 -15.38 4.05
N MET A 46 -10.47 -15.89 3.43
CA MET A 46 -9.77 -15.19 2.35
C MET A 46 -10.70 -14.88 1.17
N ALA A 47 -11.45 -15.88 0.71
CA ALA A 47 -12.33 -15.75 -0.44
C ALA A 47 -13.50 -14.80 -0.18
N ALA A 48 -14.09 -14.87 1.03
CA ALA A 48 -15.15 -13.98 1.45
C ALA A 48 -14.67 -12.52 1.52
N CYS A 49 -13.53 -12.28 2.17
CA CYS A 49 -12.95 -10.94 2.28
C CYS A 49 -12.60 -10.37 0.91
N PHE A 50 -11.91 -11.12 0.04
CA PHE A 50 -11.59 -10.64 -1.31
C PHE A 50 -12.85 -10.25 -2.09
N THR A 51 -13.90 -11.06 -2.00
CA THR A 51 -15.19 -10.78 -2.66
C THR A 51 -15.86 -9.51 -2.12
N GLU A 52 -15.71 -9.23 -0.83
CA GLU A 52 -16.27 -8.05 -0.17
C GLU A 52 -15.54 -6.76 -0.54
N VAL A 53 -14.20 -6.79 -0.50
CA VAL A 53 -13.39 -5.57 -0.68
C VAL A 53 -13.13 -5.23 -2.14
N ARG A 54 -13.21 -6.20 -3.07
CA ARG A 54 -12.94 -5.97 -4.49
C ARG A 54 -13.87 -4.90 -5.07
N GLY A 55 -13.28 -3.93 -5.77
CA GLY A 55 -14.02 -2.79 -6.34
C GLY A 55 -14.41 -1.72 -5.32
N GLY A 56 -14.03 -1.88 -4.05
CA GLY A 56 -14.07 -0.81 -3.04
C GLY A 56 -12.87 0.14 -3.16
N PRO A 57 -12.60 0.96 -2.12
CA PRO A 57 -11.41 1.79 -2.05
C PRO A 57 -10.11 0.99 -2.19
N GLY A 58 -9.04 1.66 -2.63
CA GLY A 58 -7.75 1.03 -2.91
C GLY A 58 -7.71 0.33 -4.28
N GLU A 59 -6.72 -0.54 -4.45
CA GLU A 59 -6.50 -1.31 -5.67
C GLU A 59 -6.23 -2.79 -5.38
N LEU A 60 -5.93 -3.56 -6.44
CA LEU A 60 -5.78 -5.01 -6.35
C LEU A 60 -4.80 -5.45 -5.26
N ALA A 61 -3.70 -4.73 -5.04
CA ALA A 61 -2.73 -5.06 -3.99
C ALA A 61 -3.35 -4.96 -2.60
N ASP A 62 -4.13 -3.92 -2.33
CA ASP A 62 -4.82 -3.73 -1.05
C ASP A 62 -5.80 -4.87 -0.80
N TRP A 63 -6.63 -5.19 -1.80
CA TRP A 63 -7.63 -6.25 -1.72
C TRP A 63 -7.01 -7.64 -1.47
N LEU A 64 -5.86 -7.91 -2.09
CA LEU A 64 -5.11 -9.15 -1.85
C LEU A 64 -4.52 -9.20 -0.43
N VAL A 65 -3.99 -8.08 0.07
CA VAL A 65 -3.46 -7.99 1.44
C VAL A 65 -4.56 -8.12 2.49
N GLU A 66 -5.74 -7.54 2.26
CA GLU A 66 -6.91 -7.74 3.13
C GLU A 66 -7.36 -9.21 3.16
N ALA A 67 -7.39 -9.87 1.99
CA ALA A 67 -7.71 -11.29 1.92
C ALA A 67 -6.71 -12.15 2.71
N LEU A 68 -5.40 -11.86 2.62
CA LEU A 68 -4.37 -12.51 3.44
C LEU A 68 -4.61 -12.28 4.94
N ALA A 69 -4.93 -11.05 5.34
CA ALA A 69 -5.21 -10.70 6.74
C ALA A 69 -6.44 -11.46 7.27
N ALA A 70 -7.52 -11.55 6.48
CA ALA A 70 -8.71 -12.32 6.84
C ALA A 70 -8.42 -13.82 7.01
N GLY A 71 -7.62 -14.40 6.10
CA GLY A 71 -7.17 -15.79 6.24
C GLY A 71 -6.35 -16.01 7.52
N GLN A 72 -5.43 -15.10 7.82
CA GLN A 72 -4.63 -15.16 9.04
C GLN A 72 -5.49 -15.03 10.32
N ALA A 73 -6.51 -14.16 10.29
CA ALA A 73 -7.45 -13.98 11.39
C ALA A 73 -8.33 -15.23 11.64
N ALA A 74 -8.63 -16.00 10.59
CA ALA A 74 -9.31 -17.29 10.68
C ALA A 74 -8.41 -18.46 11.15
N GLY A 75 -7.15 -18.19 11.45
CA GLY A 75 -6.18 -19.15 11.99
C GLY A 75 -4.94 -19.32 11.13
N GLY A 76 -5.04 -19.10 9.83
CA GLY A 76 -3.91 -19.12 8.90
C GLY A 76 -3.21 -20.49 8.81
N ASP A 77 -1.91 -20.45 8.55
CA ASP A 77 -1.06 -21.64 8.66
C ASP A 77 -0.95 -22.08 10.12
N SER A 78 -1.24 -23.35 10.36
CA SER A 78 -1.27 -23.96 11.69
C SER A 78 0.09 -23.95 12.42
N ARG A 79 1.18 -23.65 11.72
CA ARG A 79 2.52 -23.48 12.28
C ARG A 79 2.81 -22.04 12.69
N GLY A 80 1.90 -21.11 12.40
CA GLY A 80 2.10 -19.67 12.55
C GLY A 80 2.48 -18.99 11.24
N ARG A 81 2.88 -17.72 11.34
CA ARG A 81 3.22 -16.86 10.19
C ARG A 81 4.70 -16.45 10.26
N GLN A 82 5.32 -16.32 9.09
CA GLN A 82 6.73 -15.93 8.98
C GLN A 82 6.97 -14.97 7.81
N SER A 83 6.30 -15.17 6.68
CA SER A 83 6.47 -14.36 5.48
C SER A 83 5.14 -14.00 4.83
N ALA A 84 5.17 -12.94 4.02
CA ALA A 84 4.06 -12.51 3.18
C ALA A 84 4.60 -11.77 1.95
N SER A 85 3.91 -11.86 0.82
CA SER A 85 4.28 -11.14 -0.40
C SER A 85 3.07 -10.81 -1.25
N VAL A 86 3.14 -9.73 -2.01
CA VAL A 86 2.16 -9.39 -3.05
C VAL A 86 2.89 -8.99 -4.33
N LEU A 87 2.40 -9.50 -5.46
CA LEU A 87 2.86 -9.18 -6.80
C LEU A 87 1.65 -8.74 -7.63
N VAL A 88 1.70 -7.54 -8.17
CA VAL A 88 0.73 -7.05 -9.16
C VAL A 88 1.48 -6.67 -10.42
N VAL A 89 0.96 -7.12 -11.56
CA VAL A 89 1.47 -6.79 -12.88
C VAL A 89 0.43 -6.00 -13.66
N ARG A 90 0.89 -5.05 -14.46
CA ARG A 90 0.10 -4.19 -15.33
C ARG A 90 0.99 -3.81 -16.50
N GLU A 91 0.44 -3.81 -17.72
CA GLU A 91 1.19 -3.37 -18.91
C GLU A 91 1.84 -2.00 -18.67
N ASN A 92 3.16 -1.91 -18.86
CA ASN A 92 3.97 -0.72 -18.58
C ASN A 92 3.77 -0.15 -17.16
N GLY A 93 3.42 -1.00 -16.19
CA GLY A 93 3.11 -0.60 -14.82
C GLY A 93 4.33 -0.36 -13.94
N GLY A 94 5.50 -0.86 -14.33
CA GLY A 94 6.73 -0.70 -13.54
C GLY A 94 7.25 0.74 -13.53
N TYR A 95 8.27 0.97 -12.70
CA TYR A 95 8.90 2.28 -12.56
C TYR A 95 9.35 2.87 -13.92
N GLY A 96 8.88 4.07 -14.23
CA GLY A 96 9.12 4.76 -15.50
C GLY A 96 8.49 4.09 -16.73
N GLY A 97 7.58 3.13 -16.54
CA GLY A 97 6.92 2.40 -17.63
C GLY A 97 7.80 1.39 -18.35
N ASN A 98 8.93 0.98 -17.76
CA ASN A 98 9.95 0.18 -18.44
C ASN A 98 9.74 -1.34 -18.35
N ASN A 99 8.74 -1.79 -17.59
CA ASN A 99 8.34 -3.21 -17.47
C ASN A 99 6.91 -3.33 -16.94
N ASP A 100 6.41 -4.56 -16.81
CA ASP A 100 5.02 -4.82 -16.37
C ASP A 100 4.85 -5.05 -14.87
N ARG A 101 5.93 -4.97 -14.08
CA ARG A 101 5.90 -5.25 -12.63
C ARG A 101 5.51 -3.98 -11.88
N TYR A 102 4.21 -3.78 -11.72
CA TYR A 102 3.67 -2.62 -11.03
C TYR A 102 4.11 -2.54 -9.56
N LEU A 103 3.99 -3.66 -8.82
CA LEU A 103 4.58 -3.81 -7.49
C LEU A 103 4.94 -5.27 -7.22
N ASP A 104 6.07 -5.48 -6.56
CA ASP A 104 6.57 -6.78 -6.08
C ASP A 104 7.16 -6.56 -4.68
N LEU A 105 6.35 -6.80 -3.67
CA LEU A 105 6.67 -6.48 -2.27
C LEU A 105 6.71 -7.76 -1.46
N ARG A 106 7.74 -7.88 -0.62
CA ARG A 106 8.04 -9.10 0.12
C ARG A 106 8.47 -8.77 1.54
N VAL A 107 7.94 -9.53 2.49
CA VAL A 107 8.42 -9.62 3.86
C VAL A 107 8.82 -11.08 4.04
N ASP A 108 10.11 -11.34 3.95
CA ASP A 108 10.62 -12.72 3.91
C ASP A 108 10.76 -13.35 5.31
N ASP A 109 10.88 -12.53 6.37
CA ASP A 109 10.92 -12.98 7.77
C ASP A 109 10.49 -11.86 8.73
N ASP A 110 9.30 -11.97 9.32
CA ASP A 110 8.82 -11.10 10.42
C ASP A 110 7.70 -11.83 11.19
N PRO A 111 7.58 -11.66 12.53
CA PRO A 111 6.47 -12.21 13.30
C PRO A 111 5.09 -11.63 12.95
N GLN A 112 5.00 -10.54 12.18
CA GLN A 112 3.78 -9.87 11.72
C GLN A 112 3.89 -9.53 10.23
N PRO A 113 4.13 -10.52 9.34
CA PRO A 113 4.57 -10.25 7.98
C PRO A 113 3.48 -9.59 7.13
N ILE A 114 2.20 -9.87 7.39
CA ILE A 114 1.07 -9.25 6.67
C ILE A 114 0.93 -7.76 7.04
N GLU A 115 1.11 -7.39 8.30
CA GLU A 115 1.10 -5.98 8.73
C GLU A 115 2.29 -5.21 8.14
N ARG A 116 3.47 -5.84 8.11
CA ARG A 116 4.63 -5.29 7.40
C ARG A 116 4.38 -5.13 5.90
N LEU A 117 3.74 -6.12 5.28
CA LEU A 117 3.41 -6.07 3.85
C LEU A 117 2.42 -4.93 3.55
N ARG A 118 1.40 -4.75 4.41
CA ARG A 118 0.46 -3.63 4.34
C ARG A 118 1.19 -2.28 4.42
N ALA A 119 2.16 -2.15 5.32
CA ALA A 119 2.99 -0.95 5.42
C ALA A 119 3.83 -0.72 4.14
N LEU A 120 4.38 -1.77 3.54
CA LEU A 120 5.09 -1.67 2.25
C LEU A 120 4.16 -1.24 1.10
N VAL A 121 2.94 -1.76 1.05
CA VAL A 121 1.92 -1.34 0.06
C VAL A 121 1.59 0.15 0.25
N ASN A 122 1.37 0.60 1.49
CA ASN A 122 1.13 2.02 1.77
C ASN A 122 2.31 2.92 1.39
N LEU A 123 3.56 2.47 1.58
CA LEU A 123 4.74 3.21 1.11
C LEU A 123 4.81 3.24 -0.41
N HIS A 124 4.48 2.14 -1.09
CA HIS A 124 4.41 2.12 -2.55
C HIS A 124 3.36 3.11 -3.06
N HIS A 125 2.17 3.12 -2.45
CA HIS A 125 1.15 4.14 -2.73
C HIS A 125 1.72 5.53 -2.50
N LEU A 126 2.33 5.83 -1.36
CA LEU A 126 2.89 7.14 -1.06
C LEU A 126 3.94 7.60 -2.10
N TYR A 127 4.81 6.72 -2.58
CA TYR A 127 5.89 7.15 -3.48
C TYR A 127 5.54 7.08 -4.96
N PHE A 128 4.62 6.20 -5.37
CA PHE A 128 4.36 5.90 -6.78
C PHE A 128 2.88 5.98 -7.17
N GLY A 129 1.99 6.21 -6.21
CA GLY A 129 0.57 6.39 -6.45
C GLY A 129 0.22 7.73 -7.08
N VAL A 130 -1.00 7.84 -7.59
CA VAL A 130 -1.52 9.06 -8.22
C VAL A 130 -1.97 10.04 -7.12
N VAL A 131 -1.84 11.35 -7.40
CA VAL A 131 -2.40 12.40 -6.54
C VAL A 131 -3.93 12.40 -6.67
N ASP A 132 -4.63 12.24 -5.56
CA ASP A 132 -6.08 12.41 -5.50
C ASP A 132 -6.38 13.90 -5.32
N GLU A 133 -6.89 14.55 -6.37
CA GLU A 133 -7.23 15.97 -6.36
C GLU A 133 -8.27 16.30 -5.28
N SER A 134 -9.13 15.35 -4.89
CA SER A 134 -10.15 15.56 -3.86
C SER A 134 -9.58 15.60 -2.44
N HIS A 135 -8.36 15.10 -2.24
CA HIS A 135 -7.65 15.08 -0.95
C HIS A 135 -6.58 16.18 -0.84
N GLN A 136 -6.55 17.12 -1.78
CA GLN A 136 -5.62 18.23 -1.70
C GLN A 136 -6.00 19.24 -0.62
N LEU A 137 -4.99 19.77 0.07
CA LEU A 137 -5.14 20.76 1.13
C LEU A 137 -4.54 22.10 0.69
N PRO A 138 -5.18 23.24 1.01
CA PRO A 138 -4.64 24.55 0.70
C PRO A 138 -3.43 24.86 1.58
N LEU A 139 -2.29 25.19 0.95
CA LEU A 139 -1.04 25.54 1.63
C LEU A 139 -1.19 26.73 2.58
N ALA A 140 -2.08 27.67 2.24
CA ALA A 140 -2.41 28.81 3.09
C ALA A 140 -3.00 28.38 4.45
N ALA A 141 -3.79 27.31 4.50
CA ALA A 141 -4.36 26.80 5.76
C ALA A 141 -3.34 26.04 6.61
N LEU A 142 -2.27 25.53 5.98
CA LEU A 142 -1.23 24.72 6.63
C LEU A 142 0.02 25.53 6.99
N ALA A 143 0.11 26.79 6.57
CA ALA A 143 1.35 27.57 6.58
C ALA A 143 2.07 27.57 7.94
N GLY A 144 1.37 27.86 9.03
CA GLY A 144 1.99 27.92 10.35
C GLY A 144 2.51 26.56 10.84
N GLU A 145 1.75 25.51 10.57
CA GLU A 145 2.12 24.12 10.89
C GLU A 145 3.35 23.68 10.08
N LEU A 146 3.33 23.94 8.77
CA LEU A 146 4.46 23.64 7.87
C LEU A 146 5.71 24.41 8.29
N GLN A 147 5.61 25.70 8.59
CA GLN A 147 6.73 26.49 9.10
C GLN A 147 7.32 25.88 10.38
N ALA A 148 6.48 25.42 11.31
CA ALA A 148 6.95 24.77 12.53
C ALA A 148 7.69 23.45 12.26
N MET A 149 7.16 22.59 11.39
CA MET A 149 7.84 21.35 11.00
C MET A 149 9.14 21.62 10.25
N LEU A 150 9.17 22.62 9.36
CA LEU A 150 10.35 23.01 8.59
C LEU A 150 11.47 23.59 9.46
N GLN A 151 11.13 24.28 10.55
CA GLN A 151 12.14 24.73 11.52
C GLN A 151 12.79 23.56 12.26
N ARG A 152 11.99 22.57 12.71
CA ARG A 152 12.52 21.40 13.42
C ARG A 152 13.47 20.56 12.58
N THR A 153 13.19 20.49 11.28
CA THR A 153 14.03 19.77 10.31
C THR A 153 15.25 20.57 9.86
N GLY A 154 15.33 21.87 10.19
CA GLY A 154 16.43 22.77 9.81
C GLY A 154 16.35 23.30 8.38
N TYR A 155 15.24 23.05 7.66
CA TYR A 155 15.04 23.56 6.30
C TYR A 155 14.54 25.00 6.24
N TYR A 156 14.06 25.54 7.37
CA TYR A 156 13.52 26.91 7.46
C TYR A 156 14.01 27.61 8.72
N ASP A 157 14.51 28.84 8.57
CA ASP A 157 15.00 29.72 9.66
C ASP A 157 14.17 31.01 9.81
N GLY A 158 13.14 31.18 8.98
CA GLY A 158 12.22 32.32 9.01
C GLY A 158 11.19 32.25 10.15
N PRO A 159 10.38 33.31 10.36
CA PRO A 159 9.39 33.35 11.42
C PRO A 159 8.15 32.49 11.12
N GLN A 160 7.52 31.92 12.15
CA GLN A 160 6.23 31.22 12.02
C GLN A 160 5.06 32.22 11.98
N HIS A 161 4.93 32.96 10.89
CA HIS A 161 3.88 33.98 10.73
C HIS A 161 2.57 33.44 10.16
N GLY A 162 2.51 32.16 9.77
CA GLY A 162 1.28 31.54 9.28
C GLY A 162 0.83 32.00 7.90
N HIS A 163 1.72 32.60 7.11
CA HIS A 163 1.47 32.90 5.69
C HIS A 163 2.39 32.03 4.83
N PHE A 164 1.83 31.39 3.81
CA PHE A 164 2.63 30.55 2.92
C PHE A 164 3.37 31.44 1.90
N ASP A 165 4.60 31.83 2.23
CA ASP A 165 5.44 32.71 1.42
C ASP A 165 6.50 31.94 0.61
N GLU A 166 7.29 32.66 -0.18
CA GLU A 166 8.30 32.05 -1.05
C GLU A 166 9.42 31.35 -0.25
N ALA A 167 9.76 31.88 0.93
CA ALA A 167 10.75 31.25 1.81
C ALA A 167 10.23 29.90 2.35
N THR A 168 8.98 29.85 2.80
CA THR A 168 8.30 28.62 3.23
C THR A 168 8.18 27.64 2.07
N ARG A 169 7.80 28.11 0.86
CA ARG A 169 7.70 27.28 -0.35
C ARG A 169 9.03 26.64 -0.70
N LYS A 170 10.12 27.42 -0.72
CA LYS A 170 11.47 26.92 -1.02
C LYS A 170 11.91 25.88 0.00
N ALA A 171 11.69 26.13 1.28
CA ALA A 171 12.00 25.19 2.36
C ALA A 171 11.19 23.89 2.24
N LEU A 172 9.88 24.00 2.03
CA LEU A 172 9.01 22.84 1.83
C LEU A 172 9.43 22.01 0.63
N ARG A 173 9.78 22.66 -0.49
CA ARG A 173 10.24 21.96 -1.70
C ARG A 173 11.52 21.18 -1.47
N ALA A 174 12.45 21.75 -0.68
CA ALA A 174 13.69 21.07 -0.32
C ALA A 174 13.43 19.87 0.60
N LEU A 175 12.52 19.97 1.57
CA LEU A 175 12.14 18.85 2.44
C LEU A 175 11.39 17.75 1.67
N VAL A 176 10.38 18.12 0.88
CA VAL A 176 9.63 17.20 0.02
C VAL A 176 10.57 16.44 -0.91
N GLY A 177 11.57 17.12 -1.48
CA GLY A 177 12.54 16.44 -2.34
C GLY A 177 13.53 15.54 -1.60
N ALA A 178 13.96 15.93 -0.40
CA ALA A 178 14.78 15.05 0.44
C ALA A 178 14.03 13.77 0.87
N GLU A 179 12.70 13.82 0.90
CA GLU A 179 11.83 12.71 1.25
C GLU A 179 11.31 11.92 0.05
N ASN A 180 11.72 12.26 -1.18
CA ASN A 180 11.27 11.65 -2.45
C ASN A 180 9.75 11.76 -2.69
N LEU A 181 9.14 12.90 -2.33
CA LEU A 181 7.71 13.15 -2.46
C LEU A 181 7.39 14.13 -3.61
N GLU A 182 8.33 14.38 -4.53
CA GLU A 182 8.15 15.35 -5.61
C GLU A 182 7.03 14.98 -6.57
N GLU A 183 6.80 13.69 -6.80
CA GLU A 183 5.70 13.20 -7.64
C GLU A 183 4.31 13.55 -7.07
N ARG A 184 4.23 13.87 -5.78
CA ARG A 184 2.99 14.32 -5.12
C ARG A 184 2.89 15.83 -4.98
N TRP A 185 4.02 16.52 -4.93
CA TRP A 185 4.05 17.98 -4.90
C TRP A 185 5.33 18.55 -5.51
N HIS A 186 5.24 19.05 -6.74
CA HIS A 186 6.39 19.61 -7.46
C HIS A 186 6.80 21.02 -7.00
N GLY A 187 6.20 21.55 -5.92
CA GLY A 187 6.48 22.90 -5.39
C GLY A 187 5.73 24.04 -6.07
N GLN A 188 4.85 23.74 -7.02
CA GLN A 188 4.04 24.70 -7.76
C GLN A 188 2.58 24.70 -7.27
N GLY A 189 1.87 25.81 -7.45
CA GLY A 189 0.47 25.97 -7.04
C GLY A 189 0.29 26.22 -5.54
N ASP A 190 -0.98 26.31 -5.13
CA ASP A 190 -1.38 26.65 -3.76
C ASP A 190 -1.99 25.48 -2.99
N MET A 191 -1.95 24.29 -3.60
CA MET A 191 -2.47 23.05 -3.04
C MET A 191 -1.32 22.06 -2.84
N ILE A 192 -1.47 21.18 -1.86
CA ILE A 192 -0.56 20.06 -1.60
C ILE A 192 -1.37 18.80 -1.35
N ASP A 193 -0.86 17.66 -1.80
CA ASP A 193 -1.46 16.36 -1.53
C ASP A 193 -1.54 16.10 -0.01
N GLY A 194 -2.73 15.73 0.48
CA GLY A 194 -2.96 15.40 1.87
C GLY A 194 -2.04 14.29 2.40
N LEU A 195 -1.64 13.33 1.56
CA LEU A 195 -0.72 12.26 1.95
C LEU A 195 0.70 12.79 2.26
N VAL A 196 1.15 13.83 1.55
CA VAL A 196 2.42 14.49 1.87
C VAL A 196 2.32 15.15 3.24
N VAL A 197 1.21 15.82 3.53
CA VAL A 197 1.00 16.49 4.81
C VAL A 197 0.93 15.48 5.95
N GLU A 198 0.21 14.37 5.79
CA GLU A 198 0.14 13.29 6.77
C GLU A 198 1.52 12.66 7.03
N PHE A 199 2.29 12.40 5.98
CA PHE A 199 3.66 11.92 6.11
C PHE A 199 4.53 12.88 6.92
N LEU A 200 4.50 14.17 6.59
CA LEU A 200 5.28 15.20 7.29
C LEU A 200 4.86 15.31 8.77
N ARG A 201 3.56 15.24 9.08
CA ARG A 201 3.05 15.20 10.45
C ARG A 201 3.56 13.99 11.22
N ASN A 202 3.46 12.80 10.64
CA ASN A 202 3.87 11.58 11.32
C ASN A 202 5.38 11.54 11.59
N LYS A 203 6.18 12.14 10.70
CA LYS A 203 7.65 12.10 10.79
C LYS A 203 8.26 13.28 11.55
N PHE A 204 7.68 14.48 11.43
CA PHE A 204 8.26 15.75 11.91
C PHE A 204 7.32 16.58 12.80
N GLY A 205 6.09 16.11 13.00
CA GLY A 205 5.04 16.73 13.81
C GLY A 205 5.38 16.86 15.29
#